data_AF-A0A9Q0GS85-F1
#
_entry.id   AF-A0A9Q0GS85-F1
#
_cell.length_a   1.000
_cell.length_b   1.000
_cell.length_c   1.000
_cell.angle_alpha   90.00
_cell.angle_beta   90.00
_cell.angle_gamma   90.00
#
_symmetry.space_group_name_H-M   'P 1'
#
loop_
_entity.id
_entity.type
_entity.pdbx_description
1 polymer ?
#
loop_
_entity_poly.entity_id
_entity_poly.type
_entity_poly.pdbx_seq_one_letter_code
_entity_poly.pdbx_strand_id
1 'polypeptide(L)'
;MDEYIVQVIKLAEKISEIMCENLGLESSYFKKAISGVAGPSMGAKVAKYPQCPQPELVKGLREHTDAGGIILMLHDDQVPGLPFLKDGKWVEIPPSKNNTISVNTGDQVEVLTNGRYKSTLHRVMGDKNGSRLSIATFYNPADDAIISPAPICSCIPTTIVFKTSSTFMPRPSSQIRVPDWNP
;
A
#
# COMPACT_ATOMS: atom_id res chain seq x y z
N MET A 1 15.07 -5.97 -14.58
CA MET A 1 14.55 -5.50 -13.28
C MET A 1 14.59 -3.98 -13.22
N ASP A 2 15.72 -3.37 -13.56
CA ASP A 2 15.92 -1.91 -13.52
C ASP A 2 14.90 -1.13 -14.37
N GLU A 3 14.68 -1.55 -15.62
CA GLU A 3 13.67 -0.93 -16.50
C GLU A 3 12.27 -0.98 -15.89
N TYR A 4 11.88 -2.13 -15.32
CA TYR A 4 10.59 -2.28 -14.63
C TYR A 4 10.48 -1.31 -13.45
N ILE A 5 11.51 -1.24 -12.59
CA ILE A 5 11.51 -0.35 -11.42
C ILE A 5 11.35 1.10 -11.86
N VAL A 6 12.09 1.53 -12.90
CA VAL A 6 11.99 2.89 -13.44
C VAL A 6 10.57 3.20 -13.94
N GLN A 7 9.93 2.28 -14.66
CA GLN A 7 8.57 2.49 -15.16
C GLN A 7 7.53 2.50 -14.03
N VAL A 8 7.66 1.61 -13.06
CA VAL A 8 6.75 1.53 -11.90
C VAL A 8 6.88 2.75 -10.99
N ILE A 9 8.08 3.32 -10.84
CA ILE A 9 8.27 4.59 -10.14
C ILE A 9 7.53 5.72 -10.86
N LYS A 10 7.70 5.84 -12.19
CA LYS A 10 6.98 6.85 -12.97
C LYS A 10 5.46 6.70 -12.83
N LEU A 11 4.97 5.47 -12.80
CA LEU A 11 3.55 5.18 -12.57
C LEU A 11 3.12 5.59 -11.15
N ALA A 12 3.93 5.31 -10.12
CA ALA A 12 3.66 5.71 -8.74
C ALA A 12 3.56 7.24 -8.60
N GLU A 13 4.50 7.96 -9.21
CA GLU A 13 4.48 9.43 -9.26
C GLU A 13 3.22 9.94 -9.95
N LYS A 14 2.86 9.35 -11.10
CA LYS A 14 1.66 9.76 -11.83
C LYS A 14 0.38 9.51 -11.04
N ILE A 15 0.28 8.38 -10.35
CA ILE A 15 -0.85 8.07 -9.46
C ILE A 15 -0.90 9.08 -8.31
N SER A 16 0.25 9.44 -7.74
CA SER A 16 0.31 10.44 -6.66
C SER A 16 -0.19 11.83 -7.11
N GLU A 17 0.10 12.23 -8.35
CA GLU A 17 -0.43 13.47 -8.94
C GLU A 17 -1.96 13.42 -9.06
N ILE A 18 -2.50 12.32 -9.58
CA ILE A 18 -3.96 12.12 -9.72
C ILE A 18 -4.64 12.12 -8.34
N MET A 19 -4.01 11.50 -7.34
CA MET A 19 -4.48 11.53 -5.96
C MET A 19 -4.53 12.96 -5.41
N CYS A 20 -3.50 13.79 -5.67
CA CYS A 20 -3.50 15.20 -5.31
C CYS A 20 -4.66 15.95 -5.97
N GLU A 21 -4.85 15.77 -7.29
CA GLU A 21 -5.93 16.42 -8.05
C GLU A 21 -7.30 16.07 -7.49
N ASN A 22 -7.56 14.78 -7.21
CA ASN A 22 -8.81 14.31 -6.60
C ASN A 22 -9.07 14.90 -5.19
N LEU A 23 -8.01 15.29 -4.49
CA LEU A 23 -8.08 15.90 -3.15
C LEU A 23 -8.10 17.43 -3.19
N GLY A 24 -7.99 18.05 -4.37
CA GLY A 24 -7.88 19.50 -4.53
C GLY A 24 -6.52 20.06 -4.07
N LEU A 25 -5.48 19.24 -4.08
CA LEU A 25 -4.10 19.62 -3.75
C LEU A 25 -3.32 20.01 -5.01
N GLU A 26 -2.22 20.73 -4.84
CA GLU A 26 -1.21 20.88 -5.91
C GLU A 26 -0.73 19.49 -6.34
N SER A 27 -0.64 19.22 -7.64
CA SER A 27 -0.27 17.90 -8.18
C SER A 27 1.05 17.36 -7.60
N SER A 28 2.01 18.25 -7.33
CA SER A 28 3.32 17.88 -6.77
C SER A 28 3.33 17.72 -5.23
N TYR A 29 2.23 18.00 -4.54
CA TYR A 29 2.18 18.05 -3.07
C TYR A 29 2.64 16.73 -2.43
N PHE A 30 2.11 15.59 -2.89
CA PHE A 30 2.46 14.29 -2.33
C PHE A 30 3.96 14.02 -2.46
N LYS A 31 4.52 14.19 -3.67
CA LYS A 31 5.95 14.02 -3.91
C LYS A 31 6.79 14.91 -3.00
N LYS A 32 6.44 16.20 -2.86
CA LYS A 32 7.13 17.13 -1.95
C LYS A 32 7.07 16.66 -0.50
N ALA A 33 5.90 16.23 -0.03
CA ALA A 33 5.70 15.79 1.35
C ALA A 33 6.55 14.57 1.72
N ILE A 34 6.78 13.66 0.77
CA ILE A 34 7.50 12.41 1.03
C ILE A 34 8.99 12.45 0.67
N SER A 35 9.49 13.52 0.05
CA SER A 35 10.84 13.53 -0.54
C SER A 35 11.97 13.70 0.48
N GLY A 36 11.75 14.29 1.65
CA GLY A 36 12.85 14.57 2.60
C GLY A 36 14.03 15.29 1.93
N VAL A 37 15.27 15.00 2.37
CA VAL A 37 16.50 15.54 1.75
C VAL A 37 16.94 14.76 0.52
N ALA A 38 16.86 13.42 0.55
CA ALA A 38 17.45 12.54 -0.47
C ALA A 38 16.47 12.10 -1.57
N GLY A 39 15.20 12.48 -1.47
CA GLY A 39 14.12 11.97 -2.31
C GLY A 39 13.40 10.76 -1.67
N PRO A 40 12.27 10.34 -2.26
CA PRO A 40 11.49 9.21 -1.77
C PRO A 40 12.29 7.91 -1.70
N SER A 41 11.97 7.05 -0.73
CA SER A 41 12.56 5.73 -0.59
C SER A 41 11.85 4.71 -1.46
N MET A 42 12.61 3.88 -2.16
CA MET A 42 12.10 2.88 -3.09
C MET A 42 12.62 1.49 -2.76
N GLY A 43 11.71 0.51 -2.74
CA GLY A 43 12.08 -0.89 -2.55
C GLY A 43 11.19 -1.81 -3.37
N ALA A 44 11.74 -2.93 -3.83
CA ALA A 44 10.98 -4.00 -4.44
C ALA A 44 11.12 -5.28 -3.61
N LYS A 45 10.00 -5.92 -3.29
CA LYS A 45 9.94 -7.23 -2.64
C LYS A 45 9.49 -8.27 -3.66
N VAL A 46 10.40 -9.17 -4.02
CA VAL A 46 10.09 -10.35 -4.82
C VAL A 46 9.80 -11.49 -3.85
N ALA A 47 8.58 -12.02 -3.89
CA ALA A 47 8.13 -13.08 -2.99
C ALA A 47 7.52 -14.24 -3.78
N LYS A 48 7.93 -15.46 -3.43
CA LYS A 48 7.31 -16.70 -3.91
C LYS A 48 6.64 -17.41 -2.74
N TYR A 49 5.38 -17.77 -2.92
CA TYR A 49 4.59 -18.55 -1.98
C TYR A 49 4.38 -19.93 -2.59
N PRO A 50 5.10 -20.97 -2.13
CA PRO A 50 4.98 -22.31 -2.67
C PRO A 50 3.57 -22.88 -2.50
N GLN A 51 3.29 -23.93 -3.28
CA GLN A 51 2.11 -24.78 -3.08
C GLN A 51 2.03 -25.25 -1.63
N CYS A 52 0.84 -25.15 -1.04
CA CYS A 52 0.54 -25.50 0.34
C CYS A 52 -0.57 -26.56 0.38
N PRO A 53 -0.30 -27.78 0.87
CA PRO A 53 -1.32 -28.83 0.96
C PRO A 53 -2.50 -28.49 1.89
N GLN A 54 -2.26 -27.64 2.90
CA GLN A 54 -3.22 -27.25 3.94
C GLN A 54 -3.27 -25.72 4.11
N PRO A 55 -3.72 -24.96 3.08
CA PRO A 55 -3.73 -23.50 3.09
C PRO A 55 -4.69 -22.90 4.12
N GLU A 56 -5.58 -23.70 4.70
CA GLU A 56 -6.44 -23.31 5.82
C GLU A 56 -5.66 -23.16 7.14
N LEU A 57 -4.54 -23.87 7.31
CA LEU A 57 -3.76 -23.88 8.55
C LEU A 57 -2.67 -22.81 8.60
N VAL A 58 -2.18 -22.37 7.44
CA VAL A 58 -1.04 -21.43 7.35
C VAL A 58 -1.32 -20.35 6.32
N LYS A 59 -0.99 -19.11 6.66
CA LYS A 59 -0.99 -17.98 5.73
C LYS A 59 0.40 -17.82 5.12
N GLY A 60 0.46 -17.54 3.82
CA GLY A 60 1.72 -17.17 3.15
C GLY A 60 2.28 -15.87 3.72
N LEU A 61 1.41 -14.89 3.97
CA LEU A 61 1.73 -13.66 4.69
C LEU A 61 0.55 -13.30 5.59
N ARG A 62 0.83 -13.03 6.87
CA ARG A 62 -0.18 -12.67 7.86
C ARG A 62 -0.84 -11.32 7.52
N GLU A 63 -1.97 -11.08 8.15
CA GLU A 63 -2.76 -9.86 8.01
C GLU A 63 -1.94 -8.64 8.47
N HIS A 64 -1.81 -7.65 7.59
CA HIS A 64 -1.16 -6.37 7.87
C HIS A 64 -1.69 -5.24 6.98
N THR A 65 -1.41 -4.00 7.36
CA THR A 65 -1.38 -2.84 6.46
C THR A 65 0.05 -2.61 5.99
N ASP A 66 0.22 -1.90 4.88
CA ASP A 66 1.55 -1.48 4.44
C ASP A 66 1.92 -0.18 5.16
N ALA A 67 3.07 -0.15 5.83
CA ALA A 67 3.52 1.02 6.59
C ALA A 67 3.80 2.27 5.73
N GLY A 68 4.01 2.08 4.43
CA GLY A 68 4.62 3.05 3.52
C GLY A 68 3.67 3.97 2.77
N GLY A 69 4.06 4.36 1.56
CA GLY A 69 3.32 5.27 0.69
C GLY A 69 2.40 4.53 -0.28
N ILE A 70 2.78 4.47 -1.56
CA ILE A 70 1.99 3.79 -2.61
C ILE A 70 2.65 2.46 -2.96
N ILE A 71 1.84 1.40 -3.07
CA ILE A 71 2.32 0.06 -3.36
C ILE A 71 1.77 -0.35 -4.72
N LEU A 72 2.66 -0.78 -5.62
CA LEU A 72 2.34 -1.26 -6.95
C LEU A 72 2.74 -2.72 -7.04
N MET A 73 1.73 -3.58 -7.23
CA MET A 73 1.88 -5.02 -7.16
C MET A 73 1.66 -5.63 -8.54
N LEU A 74 2.70 -6.26 -9.06
CA LEU A 74 2.58 -7.26 -10.11
C LEU A 74 2.55 -8.63 -9.44
N HIS A 75 1.41 -9.32 -9.54
CA HIS A 75 1.23 -10.65 -8.95
C HIS A 75 0.93 -11.69 -10.01
N ASP A 76 0.94 -12.95 -9.61
CA ASP A 76 0.77 -14.11 -10.46
C ASP A 76 -0.47 -14.01 -11.37
N ASP A 77 -0.33 -14.42 -12.63
CA ASP A 77 -1.39 -14.33 -13.64
C ASP A 77 -2.35 -15.53 -13.59
N GLN A 78 -2.00 -16.57 -12.83
CA GLN A 78 -2.78 -17.80 -12.71
C GLN A 78 -3.19 -18.10 -11.27
N VAL A 79 -2.26 -17.95 -10.31
CA VAL A 79 -2.47 -18.36 -8.91
C VAL A 79 -2.99 -17.19 -8.06
N PRO A 80 -4.24 -17.26 -7.53
CA PRO A 80 -4.79 -16.21 -6.68
C PRO A 80 -4.15 -16.20 -5.29
N GLY A 81 -4.61 -15.31 -4.41
CA GLY A 81 -4.30 -15.41 -2.98
C GLY A 81 -3.92 -14.11 -2.29
N LEU A 82 -4.28 -12.94 -2.84
CA LEU A 82 -4.09 -11.64 -2.17
C LEU A 82 -5.45 -11.00 -1.81
N PRO A 83 -6.20 -11.56 -0.84
CA PRO A 83 -7.42 -10.91 -0.41
C PRO A 83 -7.14 -9.67 0.47
N PHE A 84 -8.02 -8.69 0.36
CA PHE A 84 -8.06 -7.51 1.23
C PHE A 84 -9.39 -7.43 1.98
N LEU A 85 -9.40 -6.79 3.14
CA LEU A 85 -10.60 -6.64 3.97
C LEU A 85 -11.39 -5.40 3.54
N LYS A 86 -12.65 -5.59 3.17
CA LYS A 86 -13.60 -4.52 2.87
C LYS A 86 -14.93 -4.82 3.55
N ASP A 87 -15.47 -3.86 4.30
CA ASP A 87 -16.78 -3.97 4.98
C ASP A 87 -16.89 -5.24 5.85
N GLY A 88 -15.82 -5.56 6.57
CA GLY A 88 -15.72 -6.76 7.41
C GLY A 88 -15.60 -8.09 6.64
N LYS A 89 -15.49 -8.05 5.30
CA LYS A 89 -15.41 -9.23 4.44
C LYS A 89 -14.09 -9.27 3.66
N TRP A 90 -13.53 -10.45 3.52
CA TRP A 90 -12.36 -10.68 2.67
C TRP A 90 -12.79 -10.69 1.21
N VAL A 91 -12.20 -9.81 0.40
CA VAL A 91 -12.43 -9.68 -1.03
C VAL A 91 -11.18 -10.13 -1.76
N GLU A 92 -11.34 -11.08 -2.68
CA GLU A 92 -10.25 -11.60 -3.50
C GLU A 92 -9.87 -10.62 -4.60
N ILE A 93 -8.57 -10.50 -4.85
CA ILE A 93 -8.05 -9.82 -6.06
C ILE A 93 -7.83 -10.89 -7.13
N PRO A 94 -8.41 -10.74 -8.34
CA PRO A 94 -8.25 -11.71 -9.40
C PRO A 94 -6.77 -11.77 -9.84
N PRO A 95 -6.27 -12.95 -10.30
CA PRO A 95 -4.92 -13.06 -10.84
C PRO A 95 -4.63 -12.02 -11.92
N SER A 96 -3.36 -11.65 -12.05
CA SER A 96 -2.92 -10.54 -12.91
C SER A 96 -2.89 -10.86 -14.40
N LYS A 97 -4.03 -11.24 -14.96
CA LYS A 97 -4.16 -11.48 -16.40
C LYS A 97 -3.89 -10.19 -17.17
N ASN A 98 -3.25 -10.31 -18.34
CA ASN A 98 -2.90 -9.18 -19.20
C ASN A 98 -1.98 -8.14 -18.54
N ASN A 99 -1.09 -8.58 -17.64
CA ASN A 99 -0.07 -7.72 -17.02
C ASN A 99 -0.67 -6.54 -16.22
N THR A 100 -1.79 -6.75 -15.54
CA THR A 100 -2.38 -5.72 -14.67
C THR A 100 -1.47 -5.39 -13.49
N ILE A 101 -1.56 -4.17 -12.98
CA ILE A 101 -0.89 -3.78 -11.74
C ILE A 101 -1.97 -3.41 -10.73
N SER A 102 -1.98 -4.13 -9.61
CA SER A 102 -2.83 -3.75 -8.48
C SER A 102 -2.14 -2.64 -7.68
N VAL A 103 -2.90 -1.63 -7.28
CA VAL A 103 -2.36 -0.49 -6.53
C VAL A 103 -3.10 -0.40 -5.20
N ASN A 104 -2.37 -0.27 -4.11
CA ASN A 104 -2.92 0.02 -2.79
C ASN A 104 -2.14 1.13 -2.09
N THR A 105 -2.76 1.69 -1.06
CA THR A 105 -2.20 2.78 -0.26
C THR A 105 -1.73 2.24 1.10
N GLY A 106 -0.59 2.75 1.54
CA GLY A 106 -0.01 2.49 2.86
C GLY A 106 -0.43 3.52 3.89
N ASP A 107 -0.04 3.28 5.12
CA ASP A 107 -0.41 4.07 6.29
C ASP A 107 0.04 5.55 6.16
N GLN A 108 1.14 5.86 5.46
CA GLN A 108 1.57 7.25 5.27
C GLN A 108 0.62 8.05 4.36
N VAL A 109 0.05 7.40 3.34
CA VAL A 109 -0.99 8.02 2.50
C VAL A 109 -2.22 8.31 3.35
N GLU A 110 -2.61 7.40 4.22
CA GLU A 110 -3.77 7.60 5.10
C GLU A 110 -3.57 8.80 6.01
N VAL A 111 -2.39 8.95 6.61
CA VAL A 111 -2.05 10.13 7.40
C VAL A 111 -2.10 11.40 6.55
N LEU A 112 -1.39 11.43 5.41
CA LEU A 112 -1.33 12.62 4.53
C LEU A 112 -2.72 13.08 4.08
N THR A 113 -3.62 12.13 3.84
CA THR A 113 -4.97 12.43 3.33
C THR A 113 -6.02 12.58 4.42
N ASN A 114 -5.59 12.57 5.70
CA ASN A 114 -6.48 12.62 6.87
C ASN A 114 -7.59 11.54 6.81
N GLY A 115 -7.22 10.31 6.42
CA GLY A 115 -8.12 9.16 6.37
C GLY A 115 -9.02 9.07 5.13
N ARG A 116 -8.91 9.99 4.15
CA ARG A 116 -9.69 9.92 2.91
C ARG A 116 -9.29 8.74 2.03
N TYR A 117 -7.99 8.45 1.93
CA TYR A 117 -7.48 7.22 1.34
C TYR A 117 -6.95 6.31 2.44
N LYS A 118 -7.63 5.19 2.66
CA LYS A 118 -7.35 4.29 3.80
C LYS A 118 -6.38 3.19 3.41
N SER A 119 -5.42 2.91 4.30
CA SER A 119 -4.61 1.72 4.20
C SER A 119 -5.43 0.51 4.61
N THR A 120 -5.50 -0.47 3.72
CA THR A 120 -6.43 -1.59 3.84
C THR A 120 -5.72 -2.85 4.31
N LEU A 121 -6.30 -3.52 5.30
CA LEU A 121 -5.81 -4.80 5.81
C LEU A 121 -5.83 -5.85 4.70
N HIS A 122 -4.71 -6.51 4.48
CA HIS A 122 -4.58 -7.54 3.45
C HIS A 122 -3.67 -8.67 3.94
N ARG A 123 -3.74 -9.82 3.25
CA ARG A 123 -2.95 -11.02 3.58
C ARG A 123 -2.61 -11.81 2.33
N VAL A 124 -1.69 -12.77 2.45
CA VAL A 124 -1.43 -13.75 1.39
C VAL A 124 -1.84 -15.15 1.83
N MET A 125 -2.69 -15.78 1.04
CA MET A 125 -3.15 -17.16 1.22
C MET A 125 -2.22 -18.12 0.47
N GLY A 126 -2.03 -19.33 1.01
CA GLY A 126 -1.43 -20.43 0.24
C GLY A 126 -2.47 -21.02 -0.73
N ASP A 127 -1.98 -21.74 -1.75
CA ASP A 127 -2.83 -22.47 -2.70
C ASP A 127 -2.45 -23.95 -2.77
N LYS A 128 -3.43 -24.84 -2.95
CA LYS A 128 -3.20 -26.29 -2.99
C LYS A 128 -2.55 -26.78 -4.27
N ASN A 129 -2.66 -26.02 -5.36
CA ASN A 129 -2.38 -26.49 -6.71
C ASN A 129 -1.34 -25.63 -7.43
N GLY A 130 -0.96 -24.48 -6.88
CA GLY A 130 -0.06 -23.52 -7.51
C GLY A 130 0.93 -22.89 -6.54
N SER A 131 2.04 -22.42 -7.10
CA SER A 131 2.98 -21.54 -6.41
C SER A 131 2.79 -20.12 -6.92
N ARG A 132 2.47 -19.17 -6.02
CA ARG A 132 2.21 -17.78 -6.38
C ARG A 132 3.50 -16.96 -6.36
N LEU A 133 3.81 -16.25 -7.45
CA LEU A 133 4.87 -15.23 -7.49
C LEU A 133 4.28 -13.82 -7.35
N SER A 134 5.01 -12.91 -6.72
CA SER A 134 4.68 -11.48 -6.75
C SER A 134 5.88 -10.58 -6.62
N ILE A 135 5.81 -9.42 -7.27
CA ILE A 135 6.73 -8.30 -7.19
C ILE A 135 5.95 -7.10 -6.65
N ALA A 136 6.24 -6.72 -5.41
CA ALA A 136 5.64 -5.56 -4.76
C ALA A 136 6.66 -4.42 -4.79
N THR A 137 6.32 -3.29 -5.41
CA THR A 137 7.15 -2.07 -5.41
C THR A 137 6.55 -1.04 -4.48
N PHE A 138 7.35 -0.53 -3.54
CA PHE A 138 6.93 0.39 -2.49
C PHE A 138 7.52 1.77 -2.75
N TYR A 139 6.66 2.74 -3.04
CA TYR A 139 6.98 4.16 -3.18
C TYR A 139 6.75 4.85 -1.83
N ASN A 140 7.80 4.92 -1.02
CA ASN A 140 7.74 5.31 0.38
C ASN A 140 8.33 6.70 0.62
N PRO A 141 7.98 7.35 1.74
CA PRO A 141 8.71 8.53 2.16
C PRO A 141 10.18 8.27 2.46
N ALA A 142 10.97 9.33 2.33
CA ALA A 142 12.33 9.39 2.84
C ALA A 142 12.35 9.17 4.36
N ASP A 143 13.46 8.65 4.88
CA ASP A 143 13.63 8.35 6.31
C ASP A 143 13.57 9.60 7.22
N ASP A 144 13.78 10.78 6.63
CA ASP A 144 13.73 12.08 7.29
C ASP A 144 12.47 12.90 6.93
N ALA A 145 11.57 12.35 6.11
CA ALA A 145 10.32 13.01 5.76
C ALA A 145 9.41 13.18 6.98
N ILE A 146 8.77 14.35 7.08
CA ILE A 146 7.81 14.66 8.13
C ILE A 146 6.41 14.49 7.55
N ILE A 147 5.69 13.46 8.00
CA ILE A 147 4.37 13.13 7.48
C ILE A 147 3.30 13.66 8.42
N SER A 148 2.37 14.43 7.87
CA SER A 148 1.24 15.01 8.61
C SER A 148 0.04 15.24 7.68
N PRO A 149 -1.19 15.32 8.21
CA PRO A 149 -2.36 15.58 7.39
C PRO A 149 -2.24 16.86 6.55
N ALA A 150 -2.60 16.76 5.26
CA ALA A 150 -2.59 17.90 4.36
C ALA A 150 -3.58 18.98 4.84
N PRO A 151 -3.22 20.28 4.80
CA PRO A 151 -4.04 21.35 5.39
C PRO A 151 -5.50 21.36 4.89
N ILE A 152 -5.73 21.18 3.59
CA ILE A 152 -7.08 21.18 3.00
C ILE A 152 -7.91 19.95 3.40
N CYS A 153 -7.25 18.88 3.83
CA CYS A 153 -7.91 17.66 4.30
C CYS A 153 -8.25 17.73 5.80
N SER A 154 -7.83 18.76 6.52
CA SER A 154 -8.10 18.95 7.95
C SER A 154 -9.36 19.79 8.19
N CYS A 155 -10.49 19.13 8.49
CA CYS A 155 -11.70 19.80 9.00
C CYS A 155 -11.73 19.85 10.54
N ILE A 156 -10.80 19.14 11.20
CA ILE A 156 -10.60 19.09 12.66
C ILE A 156 -9.08 19.11 12.89
N PRO A 157 -8.55 19.91 13.83
CA PRO A 157 -7.12 19.95 14.11
C PRO A 157 -6.71 18.70 14.89
N THR A 158 -6.51 17.59 14.19
CA THR A 158 -5.78 16.45 14.76
C THR A 158 -4.38 16.47 14.16
N THR A 159 -3.49 17.24 14.78
CA THR A 159 -2.07 17.25 14.40
C THR A 159 -1.42 15.97 14.93
N ILE A 160 -1.56 14.87 14.18
CA ILE A 160 -0.72 13.69 14.40
C ILE A 160 0.40 13.77 13.38
N VAL A 161 1.59 14.13 13.86
CA VAL A 161 2.82 14.13 13.07
C VAL A 161 3.50 12.79 13.28
N PHE A 162 3.73 12.05 12.20
CA PHE A 162 4.53 10.84 12.23
C PHE A 162 5.89 11.14 11.61
N LYS A 163 6.96 10.83 12.36
CA LYS A 163 8.31 10.74 11.78
C LYS A 163 8.47 9.35 11.15
N THR A 164 9.04 9.32 9.96
CA THR A 164 9.27 8.11 9.16
C THR A 164 10.46 7.27 9.64
N SER A 165 11.04 7.57 10.81
CA SER A 165 12.09 6.73 11.39
C SER A 165 11.64 5.26 11.43
N SER A 166 12.61 4.34 11.44
CA SER A 166 12.45 2.87 11.51
C SER A 166 11.51 2.32 12.61
N THR A 167 10.90 3.20 13.39
CA THR A 167 9.87 2.98 14.41
C THR A 167 8.43 3.07 13.88
N PHE A 168 8.16 3.50 12.63
CA PHE A 168 6.80 3.42 12.08
C PHE A 168 6.45 1.95 11.79
N MET A 169 5.86 1.31 12.79
CA MET A 169 5.41 -0.07 12.71
C MET A 169 4.04 -0.12 12.02
N PRO A 170 3.78 -1.13 11.16
CA PRO A 170 2.44 -1.39 10.66
C PRO A 170 1.48 -1.57 11.84
N ARG A 171 0.23 -1.10 11.69
CA ARG A 171 -0.77 -1.24 12.75
C ARG A 171 -0.96 -2.73 13.10
N PRO A 172 -0.83 -3.12 14.38
CA PRO A 172 -1.18 -4.46 14.81
C PRO A 172 -2.63 -4.76 14.44
N SER A 173 -2.95 -6.01 14.05
CA SER A 173 -4.30 -6.41 13.65
C SER A 173 -5.38 -6.05 14.69
N SER A 174 -5.02 -5.99 15.98
CA SER A 174 -5.88 -5.60 17.09
C SER A 174 -6.25 -4.12 17.15
N GLN A 175 -5.53 -3.24 16.46
CA GLN A 175 -5.77 -1.79 16.42
C GLN A 175 -6.42 -1.32 15.12
N ILE A 176 -6.74 -2.24 14.22
CA ILE A 176 -7.39 -1.95 12.94
C ILE A 176 -8.89 -1.78 13.21
N ARG A 177 -9.36 -0.52 13.22
CA ARG A 177 -10.80 -0.24 13.20
C ARG A 177 -11.33 -0.54 11.80
N VAL A 178 -12.33 -1.41 11.71
CA VAL A 178 -13.11 -1.61 10.49
C VAL A 178 -13.82 -0.30 10.19
N PRO A 179 -13.64 0.32 9.02
CA PRO A 179 -14.26 1.60 8.74
C PRO A 179 -15.77 1.43 8.51
N ASP A 180 -16.57 2.25 9.19
CA ASP A 180 -17.96 2.48 8.81
C ASP A 180 -17.97 3.22 7.46
N TRP A 181 -18.53 2.57 6.44
CA TRP A 181 -18.82 3.19 5.15
C TRP A 181 -20.24 3.73 5.21
N ASN A 182 -20.40 5.05 5.20
CA ASN A 182 -21.68 5.66 4.86
C ASN A 182 -21.49 6.41 3.53
N PRO A 183 -22.38 6.18 2.54
CA PRO A 183 -22.25 6.72 1.19
C PRO A 183 -22.35 8.26 1.16
#